data_AF-A0A831QNS5-F1
#
_entry.id   AF-A0A831QNS5-F1
#
_cell.length_a   1.000
_cell.length_b   1.000
_cell.length_c   1.000
_cell.angle_alpha   90.00
_cell.angle_beta   90.00
_cell.angle_gamma   90.00
#
_symmetry.space_group_name_H-M   'P 1'
#
loop_
_entity.id
_entity.type
_entity.pdbx_description
1 polymer ?
#
loop_
_entity_poly.entity_id
_entity_poly.type
_entity_poly.pdbx_seq_one_letter_code
_entity_poly.pdbx_strand_id
1 'polypeptide(L)'
;MNAKFIKVFLRLSISIGFLSAVADRFGIWSKEVSVWGNWDSFLRYTQMINPWIPNSLIPTIGILATAAEIVLAIFLIMGFKTELFAKLSGFLLLIFAVSMTFSTGVKGALDFSVFSASAGAFALSLMKEKYLELDNLISKPINI
;
A
#
# COMPACT_ATOMS: atom_id res chain seq x y z
N MET A 1 1.36 -2.85 -25.46
CA MET A 1 2.02 -2.77 -24.13
C MET A 1 2.33 -4.18 -23.66
N ASN A 2 3.53 -4.46 -23.14
CA ASN A 2 3.95 -5.81 -22.74
C ASN A 2 3.55 -6.09 -21.28
N ALA A 3 2.98 -7.28 -20.99
CA ALA A 3 2.57 -7.69 -19.64
C ALA A 3 3.70 -7.59 -18.60
N LYS A 4 4.94 -7.88 -19.01
CA LYS A 4 6.13 -7.78 -18.14
C LYS A 4 6.39 -6.34 -17.67
N PHE A 5 6.24 -5.36 -18.56
CA PHE A 5 6.39 -3.95 -18.20
C PHE A 5 5.25 -3.47 -17.31
N ILE A 6 4.01 -3.90 -17.60
CA ILE A 6 2.85 -3.59 -16.75
C ILE A 6 3.06 -4.12 -15.34
N LYS A 7 3.59 -5.35 -15.18
CA LYS A 7 3.87 -5.95 -13.88
C LYS A 7 4.85 -5.13 -13.06
N VAL A 8 5.99 -4.78 -13.67
CA VAL A 8 7.03 -3.95 -13.01
C VAL A 8 6.45 -2.58 -12.66
N PHE A 9 5.69 -1.98 -13.57
CA PHE A 9 5.07 -0.68 -13.33
C PHE A 9 4.08 -0.74 -12.16
N LEU A 10 3.21 -1.75 -12.09
CA LEU A 10 2.30 -1.95 -10.96
C LEU A 10 3.06 -2.14 -9.64
N ARG A 11 4.09 -3.00 -9.62
CA ARG A 11 4.92 -3.23 -8.43
C ARG A 11 5.53 -1.93 -7.92
N LEU A 12 6.19 -1.17 -8.79
CA LEU A 12 6.84 0.08 -8.41
C LEU A 12 5.83 1.14 -8.00
N SER A 13 4.74 1.30 -8.74
CA SER A 13 3.73 2.33 -8.46
C SER A 13 3.05 2.11 -7.11
N ILE A 14 2.65 0.87 -6.80
CA ILE A 14 2.03 0.53 -5.52
C ILE A 14 3.03 0.73 -4.37
N SER A 15 4.25 0.23 -4.53
CA SER A 15 5.28 0.30 -3.48
C SER A 15 5.71 1.74 -3.18
N ILE A 16 5.94 2.54 -4.23
CA ILE A 16 6.30 3.95 -4.09
C ILE A 16 5.14 4.74 -3.50
N GLY A 17 3.89 4.40 -3.86
CA GLY A 17 2.69 4.98 -3.24
C GLY A 17 2.67 4.77 -1.72
N PHE A 18 2.91 3.53 -1.25
CA PHE A 18 3.03 3.24 0.17
C PHE A 18 4.18 4.02 0.83
N LEU A 19 5.39 3.99 0.26
CA LEU A 19 6.54 4.69 0.83
C LEU A 19 6.33 6.21 0.86
N SER A 20 5.66 6.77 -0.14
CA SER A 20 5.31 8.19 -0.19
C SER A 20 4.33 8.57 0.92
N ALA A 21 3.29 7.76 1.17
CA ALA A 21 2.36 7.96 2.28
C ALA A 21 3.05 7.85 3.64
N VAL A 22 3.99 6.92 3.79
CA VAL A 22 4.82 6.79 5.00
C VAL A 22 5.72 8.02 5.18
N ALA A 23 6.35 8.50 4.11
CA ALA A 23 7.18 9.70 4.13
C ALA A 23 6.39 10.96 4.56
N ASP A 24 5.11 11.05 4.17
CA ASP A 24 4.21 12.12 4.61
C ASP A 24 3.98 12.10 6.12
N ARG A 25 3.76 10.92 6.70
CA ARG A 25 3.58 10.74 8.15
C ARG A 25 4.82 11.14 8.95
N PHE A 26 6.01 10.97 8.37
CA PHE A 26 7.28 11.37 8.98
C PHE A 26 7.69 12.81 8.65
N GLY A 27 6.87 13.56 7.92
CA GLY A 27 7.12 14.98 7.61
C GLY A 27 8.25 15.22 6.61
N ILE A 28 8.53 14.24 5.74
CA ILE A 28 9.55 14.36 4.68
C ILE A 28 9.04 15.26 3.54
N TRP A 29 7.73 15.23 3.26
CA TRP A 29 7.11 16.10 2.26
C TRP A 29 6.94 17.53 2.77
N SER A 30 6.94 18.52 1.86
CA SER A 30 6.64 19.91 2.24
C SER A 30 5.18 20.06 2.65
N LYS A 31 4.89 21.09 3.45
CA LYS A 31 3.52 21.35 3.92
C LYS A 31 2.52 21.59 2.79
N GLU A 32 2.96 22.11 1.63
CA GLU A 32 2.04 22.39 0.51
C GLU A 32 1.57 21.12 -0.22
N VAL A 33 2.34 20.04 -0.16
CA VAL A 33 2.04 18.79 -0.89
C VAL A 33 1.65 17.62 0.02
N SER A 34 1.87 17.77 1.32
CA SER A 34 1.54 16.78 2.34
C SER A 34 0.03 16.65 2.55
N VAL A 35 -0.45 15.42 2.73
CA VAL A 35 -1.83 15.17 3.17
C VAL A 35 -1.93 15.27 4.68
N TRP A 36 -0.95 14.68 5.40
CA TRP A 36 -0.90 14.72 6.88
C TRP A 36 0.24 15.60 7.41
N GLY A 37 1.42 15.50 6.79
CA GLY A 37 2.63 16.26 7.08
C GLY A 37 3.33 15.92 8.41
N ASN A 38 2.67 15.19 9.31
CA ASN A 38 3.26 14.69 10.55
C ASN A 38 2.42 13.56 11.16
N TRP A 39 3.00 12.90 12.16
CA TRP A 39 2.42 11.74 12.82
C TRP A 39 1.11 12.06 13.56
N ASP A 40 1.04 13.18 14.28
CA ASP A 40 -0.16 13.56 15.05
C ASP A 40 -1.36 13.86 14.14
N SER A 41 -1.14 14.57 13.03
CA SER A 41 -2.15 14.80 12.00
C SER A 41 -2.65 13.48 11.41
N PHE A 42 -1.74 12.54 11.14
CA PHE A 42 -2.09 11.21 10.65
C PHE A 42 -2.91 10.42 11.67
N LEU A 43 -2.56 10.43 12.95
CA LEU A 43 -3.35 9.74 13.99
C LEU A 43 -4.75 10.36 14.15
N ARG A 44 -4.86 11.69 14.11
CA ARG A 44 -6.17 12.37 14.13
C ARG A 44 -7.03 11.98 12.93
N TYR A 45 -6.43 11.91 11.74
CA TYR A 45 -7.13 11.44 10.54
C TYR A 45 -7.52 9.96 10.65
N THR A 46 -6.64 9.13 11.22
CA THR A 46 -6.88 7.69 11.44
C THR A 46 -8.06 7.48 12.40
N GLN A 47 -8.17 8.27 13.48
CA GLN A 47 -9.34 8.24 14.36
C GLN A 47 -10.60 8.71 13.63
N MET A 48 -10.51 9.76 12.81
CA MET A 48 -11.64 10.28 12.03
C MET A 48 -12.21 9.19 11.12
N ILE A 49 -11.37 8.48 10.36
CA ILE A 49 -11.83 7.43 9.44
C ILE A 49 -12.24 6.13 10.14
N ASN A 50 -11.90 5.96 11.42
CA ASN A 50 -12.23 4.78 12.24
C ASN A 50 -13.02 5.17 13.51
N PRO A 51 -14.22 5.76 13.41
CA PRO A 51 -14.99 6.24 14.58
C PRO A 51 -15.39 5.13 15.55
N TRP A 52 -15.39 3.88 15.09
CA TRP A 52 -15.73 2.67 15.85
C TRP A 52 -14.60 2.21 16.79
N ILE A 53 -13.40 2.74 16.63
CA ILE A 53 -12.21 2.30 17.36
C ILE A 53 -11.95 3.26 18.53
N PRO A 54 -11.68 2.75 19.74
CA PRO A 54 -11.30 3.58 20.87
C PRO A 54 -10.02 4.40 20.59
N ASN A 55 -10.03 5.67 21.01
CA ASN A 55 -8.88 6.58 20.88
C ASN A 55 -7.55 5.98 21.38
N SER A 56 -7.59 5.16 22.43
CA SER A 56 -6.40 4.50 23.01
C SER A 56 -5.73 3.51 22.06
N LEU A 57 -6.46 2.95 21.08
CA LEU A 57 -5.93 1.97 20.12
C LEU A 57 -5.42 2.61 18.84
N ILE A 58 -5.75 3.88 18.55
CA ILE A 58 -5.34 4.56 17.32
C ILE A 58 -3.84 4.62 17.12
N PRO A 59 -3.00 4.95 18.12
CA PRO A 59 -1.56 4.94 17.93
C PRO A 59 -1.06 3.55 17.50
N THR A 60 -1.60 2.49 18.10
CA THR A 60 -1.26 1.09 17.77
C THR A 60 -1.64 0.77 16.33
N ILE A 61 -2.85 1.14 15.90
CA ILE A 61 -3.30 0.92 14.53
C ILE A 61 -2.47 1.72 13.53
N GLY A 62 -2.15 2.98 13.85
CA GLY A 62 -1.27 3.81 13.04
C GLY A 62 0.09 3.14 12.82
N ILE A 63 0.73 2.66 13.90
CA ILE A 63 2.00 1.93 13.82
C ILE A 63 1.87 0.67 12.97
N LEU A 64 0.82 -0.14 13.20
CA LEU A 64 0.61 -1.38 12.45
C LEU A 64 0.40 -1.11 10.95
N ALA A 65 -0.39 -0.08 10.61
CA ALA A 65 -0.62 0.32 9.22
C ALA A 65 0.67 0.80 8.55
N THR A 66 1.43 1.68 9.21
CA THR A 66 2.73 2.18 8.70
C THR A 66 3.74 1.04 8.53
N ALA A 67 3.86 0.15 9.52
CA ALA A 67 4.74 -1.00 9.44
C ALA A 67 4.34 -1.95 8.30
N ALA A 68 3.04 -2.23 8.15
CA ALA A 68 2.52 -3.05 7.06
C ALA A 68 2.86 -2.42 5.70
N GLU A 69 2.61 -1.13 5.50
CA GLU A 69 2.93 -0.42 4.25
C GLU A 69 4.42 -0.50 3.90
N ILE A 70 5.32 -0.26 4.86
CA ILE A 70 6.77 -0.36 4.65
C ILE A 70 7.16 -1.78 4.23
N VAL A 71 6.68 -2.78 4.97
CA VAL A 71 7.01 -4.19 4.71
C VAL A 71 6.49 -4.62 3.33
N LEU A 72 5.23 -4.32 3.02
CA LEU A 72 4.62 -4.64 1.73
C LEU A 72 5.37 -3.95 0.57
N ALA A 73 5.73 -2.67 0.71
CA ALA A 73 6.47 -1.93 -0.30
C ALA A 73 7.86 -2.51 -0.55
N ILE A 74 8.62 -2.82 0.50
CA ILE A 74 9.96 -3.39 0.37
C ILE A 74 9.90 -4.74 -0.35
N PHE A 75 8.97 -5.62 0.03
CA PHE A 75 8.83 -6.93 -0.62
C PHE A 75 8.37 -6.84 -2.07
N LEU A 76 7.48 -5.90 -2.40
CA LEU A 76 7.04 -5.66 -3.78
C LEU A 76 8.16 -5.08 -4.67
N ILE A 77 8.97 -4.14 -4.15
CA ILE A 77 10.16 -3.62 -4.86
C ILE A 77 11.16 -4.75 -5.12
N MET A 78 11.46 -5.55 -4.12
CA MET A 78 12.35 -6.70 -4.24
C MET A 78 11.77 -7.80 -5.16
N GLY A 79 10.45 -7.88 -5.27
CA GLY A 79 9.79 -8.94 -6.06
C GLY A 79 9.93 -10.30 -5.40
N PHE A 80 9.80 -10.32 -4.08
CA PHE A 80 9.77 -11.53 -3.28
C PHE A 80 8.32 -11.90 -2.98
N LYS A 81 7.91 -13.11 -3.33
CA LYS A 81 6.53 -13.61 -3.30
C LYS A 81 5.54 -12.55 -3.82
N THR A 82 5.80 -11.98 -5.00
CA THR A 82 5.05 -10.82 -5.53
C THR A 82 3.54 -11.03 -5.45
N GLU A 83 3.05 -12.21 -5.81
CA GLU A 83 1.61 -12.53 -5.81
C GLU A 83 0.97 -12.38 -4.42
N LEU A 84 1.65 -12.88 -3.38
CA LEU A 84 1.18 -12.80 -2.00
C LEU A 84 1.17 -11.36 -1.50
N PHE A 85 2.29 -10.64 -1.66
CA PHE A 85 2.41 -9.27 -1.17
C PHE A 85 1.52 -8.29 -1.94
N ALA A 86 1.28 -8.53 -3.23
CA ALA A 86 0.31 -7.78 -4.02
C ALA A 86 -1.12 -8.02 -3.52
N LYS A 87 -1.49 -9.27 -3.21
CA LYS A 87 -2.80 -9.59 -2.65
C LYS A 87 -3.02 -8.94 -1.29
N LEU A 88 -2.04 -9.01 -0.38
CA LEU A 88 -2.10 -8.37 0.93
C LEU A 88 -2.20 -6.83 0.80
N SER A 89 -1.46 -6.24 -0.13
CA SER A 89 -1.55 -4.81 -0.45
C SER A 89 -2.95 -4.42 -0.94
N GLY A 90 -3.55 -5.25 -1.79
CA GLY A 90 -4.92 -5.05 -2.27
C GLY A 90 -5.94 -5.04 -1.14
N PHE A 91 -5.84 -5.98 -0.19
CA PHE A 91 -6.71 -5.99 0.99
C PHE A 91 -6.47 -4.80 1.92
N LEU A 92 -5.21 -4.43 2.18
CA LEU A 92 -4.89 -3.27 3.00
C LEU A 92 -5.51 -1.99 2.44
N LEU A 93 -5.31 -1.74 1.14
CA LEU A 93 -5.89 -0.59 0.44
C LEU A 93 -7.43 -0.65 0.40
N LEU A 94 -8.01 -1.84 0.26
CA LEU A 94 -9.46 -2.01 0.26
C LEU A 94 -10.06 -1.66 1.63
N ILE A 95 -9.46 -2.14 2.72
CA ILE A 95 -9.89 -1.82 4.09
C ILE A 95 -9.81 -0.30 4.31
N PHE A 96 -8.73 0.34 3.84
CA PHE A 96 -8.58 1.80 3.91
C PHE A 96 -9.68 2.53 3.11
N ALA A 97 -9.93 2.13 1.87
CA ALA A 97 -10.96 2.71 1.00
C ALA A 97 -12.37 2.57 1.61
N VAL A 98 -12.67 1.40 2.18
CA VAL A 98 -13.93 1.12 2.86
C VAL A 98 -14.08 1.99 4.11
N SER A 99 -13.03 2.12 4.92
CA SER A 99 -13.02 2.97 6.11
C SER A 99 -13.26 4.44 5.76
N MET A 100 -12.58 4.95 4.74
CA MET A 100 -12.81 6.30 4.21
C MET A 100 -14.25 6.50 3.72
N THR A 101 -14.79 5.51 3.00
CA THR A 101 -16.14 5.59 2.42
C THR A 101 -17.21 5.66 3.50
N PHE A 102 -17.10 4.85 4.55
CA PHE A 102 -18.09 4.82 5.63
C PHE A 102 -17.97 5.98 6.62
N SER A 103 -16.77 6.55 6.80
CA SER A 103 -16.58 7.68 7.71
C SER A 103 -16.74 9.05 7.03
N THR A 104 -15.97 9.30 5.98
CA THR A 104 -15.90 10.62 5.31
C THR A 104 -16.74 10.70 4.02
N GLY A 105 -17.42 9.62 3.66
CA GLY A 105 -18.11 9.47 2.39
C GLY A 105 -17.18 9.00 1.26
N VAL A 106 -17.79 8.64 0.12
CA VAL A 106 -17.08 8.03 -1.02
C VAL A 106 -16.12 8.97 -1.75
N LYS A 107 -16.34 10.30 -1.65
CA LYS A 107 -15.57 11.33 -2.34
C LYS A 107 -14.07 11.21 -2.06
N GLY A 108 -13.67 11.13 -0.79
CA GLY A 108 -12.27 11.04 -0.40
C GLY A 108 -11.61 9.78 -0.94
N ALA A 109 -12.26 8.62 -0.81
CA ALA A 109 -11.74 7.35 -1.29
C ALA A 109 -11.52 7.34 -2.83
N LEU A 110 -12.36 8.07 -3.57
CA LEU A 110 -12.23 8.24 -5.02
C LEU A 110 -11.16 9.27 -5.40
N ASP A 111 -11.06 10.39 -4.68
CA ASP A 111 -10.06 11.44 -4.97
C ASP A 111 -8.63 10.91 -4.78
N PHE A 112 -8.40 10.09 -3.76
CA PHE A 112 -7.12 9.40 -3.57
C PHE A 112 -6.96 8.15 -4.46
N SER A 113 -7.97 7.81 -5.28
CA SER A 113 -7.98 6.65 -6.16
C SER A 113 -7.66 5.32 -5.46
N VAL A 114 -8.03 5.19 -4.18
CA VAL A 114 -7.62 4.04 -3.35
C VAL A 114 -8.24 2.73 -3.86
N PHE A 115 -9.48 2.77 -4.35
CA PHE A 115 -10.12 1.62 -4.99
C PHE A 115 -9.35 1.18 -6.25
N SER A 116 -8.88 2.12 -7.06
CA SER A 116 -8.08 1.83 -8.26
C SER A 116 -6.72 1.22 -7.88
N ALA A 117 -6.06 1.75 -6.85
CA ALA A 117 -4.81 1.20 -6.33
C ALA A 117 -5.00 -0.24 -5.78
N SER A 118 -6.09 -0.48 -5.03
CA SER A 118 -6.47 -1.80 -4.53
C SER A 118 -6.70 -2.79 -5.68
N ALA A 119 -7.48 -2.40 -6.69
CA ALA A 119 -7.73 -3.21 -7.87
C ALA A 119 -6.44 -3.50 -8.65
N GLY A 120 -5.54 -2.52 -8.78
CA GLY A 120 -4.21 -2.70 -9.39
C GLY A 120 -3.34 -3.70 -8.63
N ALA A 121 -3.40 -3.69 -7.29
CA ALA A 121 -2.70 -4.67 -6.46
C ALA A 121 -3.29 -6.09 -6.61
N PHE A 122 -4.60 -6.24 -6.69
CA PHE A 122 -5.22 -7.52 -7.02
C PHE A 122 -4.87 -7.99 -8.43
N ALA A 123 -4.88 -7.10 -9.43
CA ALA A 123 -4.46 -7.43 -10.79
C ALA A 123 -3.00 -7.92 -10.81
N LEU A 124 -2.10 -7.22 -10.12
CA LEU A 124 -0.71 -7.64 -9.95
C LEU A 124 -0.59 -9.02 -9.31
N SER A 125 -1.45 -9.33 -8.33
CA SER A 125 -1.44 -10.64 -7.66
C SER A 125 -1.78 -11.82 -8.58
N LEU A 126 -2.42 -11.57 -9.73
CA LEU A 126 -2.79 -12.58 -10.71
C LEU A 126 -1.74 -12.74 -11.83
N MET A 127 -0.72 -11.87 -11.89
CA MET A 127 0.31 -11.89 -12.92
C MET A 127 1.41 -12.91 -12.59
N LYS A 128 1.28 -14.13 -13.14
CA LYS A 128 2.20 -15.25 -12.87
C LYS A 128 3.56 -15.15 -13.58
N GLU A 129 3.65 -14.36 -14.65
CA GLU A 129 4.92 -14.19 -15.37
C GLU A 129 5.95 -13.50 -14.49
N LYS A 130 7.00 -14.22 -14.11
CA LYS A 130 8.06 -13.65 -13.28
C LYS A 130 9.03 -12.83 -14.12
N TYR A 131 9.20 -11.55 -13.79
CA TYR A 131 10.10 -10.65 -14.51
C TYR A 131 10.68 -9.58 -13.57
N LEU A 132 12.02 -9.52 -13.50
CA LEU A 132 12.76 -8.67 -12.54
C LEU A 132 12.31 -8.88 -11.08
N GLU A 133 12.15 -10.14 -10.69
CA GLU A 133 11.71 -10.58 -9.36
C GLU A 133 12.78 -11.47 -8.73
N LEU A 134 13.06 -11.30 -7.44
CA LEU A 134 13.90 -12.23 -6.67
C LEU A 134 13.32 -13.65 -6.68
N ASP A 135 12.01 -13.79 -6.86
CA ASP A 135 11.34 -15.07 -7.05
C ASP A 135 11.90 -15.91 -8.21
N ASN A 136 12.58 -15.30 -9.17
CA ASN A 136 13.30 -16.00 -10.25
C ASN A 136 14.57 -16.69 -9.78
N LEU A 137 15.25 -16.14 -8.78
CA LEU A 137 16.50 -16.69 -8.24
C LEU A 137 16.22 -17.89 -7.34
N ILE A 138 15.11 -17.85 -6.60
CA ILE A 138 14.71 -18.91 -5.66
C ILE A 138 14.12 -20.12 -6.39
N SER A 139 13.45 -19.93 -7.54
CA SER A 139 12.83 -21.02 -8.30
C SER A 139 13.70 -21.61 -9.41
N LYS A 140 15.01 -21.31 -9.47
CA LYS A 140 15.89 -22.06 -10.37
C LYS A 140 15.98 -23.50 -9.85
N PRO A 141 15.64 -24.52 -10.66
CA PRO A 141 15.96 -25.88 -10.28
C PRO A 141 17.48 -25.97 -10.13
N ILE A 142 17.93 -26.55 -9.02
CA ILE A 142 19.27 -27.10 -8.92
C ILE A 142 19.29 -28.20 -9.99
N ASN A 143 19.93 -27.93 -11.13
CA ASN A 143 20.26 -29.00 -12.08
C ASN A 143 21.30 -29.87 -11.36
N ILE A 144 20.83 -30.99 -10.78
CA ILE A 144 21.64 -32.14 -10.41
C ILE A 144 21.66 -33.08 -11.62
#